data_AF-A0A838JUH7-F1
#
_entry.id   AF-A0A838JUH7-F1
#
_cell.length_a   1.000
_cell.length_b   1.000
_cell.length_c   1.000
_cell.angle_alpha   90.00
_cell.angle_beta   90.00
_cell.angle_gamma   90.00
#
_symmetry.space_group_name_H-M   'P 1'
#
loop_
_entity.id
_entity.type
_entity.pdbx_description
1 polymer ?
#
loop_
_entity_poly.entity_id
_entity_poly.type
_entity_poly.pdbx_seq_one_letter_code
_entity_poly.pdbx_strand_id
1 'polypeptide(L)'
;DPDLLTPLSPIESPETALIGAEVIWAFREEMAQTLSDVLLRRTMAGYGPRVALDVAEPAAQVAVKHLGWDEERAEREVQEYREWVERYTPKEFRDLETSRA
;
A
#
# COMPACT_ATOMS: atom_id res chain seq x y z
N ASP A 1 -19.83 3.50 3.29
CA ASP A 1 -19.12 2.75 4.33
C ASP A 1 -18.31 3.76 5.13
N PRO A 2 -18.66 4.04 6.39
CA PRO A 2 -17.97 5.03 7.23
C PRO A 2 -16.50 4.70 7.49
N ASP A 3 -16.14 3.40 7.48
CA ASP A 3 -14.79 2.93 7.78
C ASP A 3 -13.77 3.40 6.71
N LEU A 4 -14.25 3.82 5.53
CA LEU A 4 -13.41 4.36 4.46
C LEU A 4 -12.76 5.72 4.79
N LEU A 5 -13.18 6.38 5.86
CA LEU A 5 -12.59 7.64 6.35
C LEU A 5 -11.55 7.43 7.45
N THR A 6 -11.42 6.19 7.93
CA THR A 6 -10.45 5.83 8.97
C THR A 6 -9.09 5.54 8.30
N PRO A 7 -7.97 6.00 8.89
CA PRO A 7 -6.64 5.60 8.43
C PRO A 7 -6.50 4.08 8.38
N LEU A 8 -5.93 3.58 7.28
CA LEU A 8 -5.66 2.15 7.10
C LEU A 8 -4.46 1.67 7.93
N SER A 9 -3.56 2.59 8.34
CA SER A 9 -2.46 2.27 9.24
C SER A 9 -2.94 2.29 10.70
N PRO A 10 -2.54 1.31 11.53
CA PRO A 10 -2.78 1.35 12.97
C PRO A 10 -1.91 2.39 13.69
N ILE A 11 -0.90 2.95 13.01
CA ILE A 11 -0.01 3.97 13.56
C ILE A 11 -0.35 5.30 12.89
N GLU A 12 -1.01 6.18 13.63
CA GLU A 12 -1.34 7.52 13.14
C GLU A 12 -0.06 8.35 12.91
N SER A 13 0.28 8.57 11.65
CA SER A 13 1.28 9.55 11.23
C SER A 13 0.71 10.39 10.07
N PRO A 14 0.89 11.73 10.06
CA PRO A 14 0.42 12.58 8.97
C PRO A 14 0.97 12.17 7.60
N GLU A 15 2.17 11.57 7.60
CA GLU A 15 2.92 11.15 6.42
C GLU A 15 2.40 9.86 5.78
N THR A 16 1.50 9.11 6.45
CA THR A 16 1.10 7.76 6.02
C THR A 16 -0.39 7.48 6.27
N ALA A 17 -1.19 8.53 6.51
CA ALA A 17 -2.62 8.43 6.79
C ALA A 17 -3.44 8.18 5.50
N LEU A 18 -3.14 7.10 4.79
CA LEU A 18 -3.94 6.59 3.68
C LEU A 18 -5.29 6.12 4.21
N ILE A 19 -6.40 6.56 3.60
CA ILE A 19 -7.74 6.10 3.92
C ILE A 19 -8.33 5.23 2.80
N GLY A 20 -9.31 4.38 3.12
CA GLY A 20 -9.93 3.49 2.14
C GLY A 20 -10.60 4.23 0.97
N ALA A 21 -11.15 5.42 1.20
CA ALA A 21 -11.77 6.21 0.14
C ALA A 21 -10.77 6.60 -0.97
N GLU A 22 -9.52 6.89 -0.62
CA GLU A 22 -8.46 7.23 -1.59
C GLU A 22 -8.10 6.03 -2.47
N VAL A 23 -8.09 4.82 -1.91
CA VAL A 23 -7.86 3.58 -2.67
C VAL A 23 -8.95 3.42 -3.74
N ILE A 24 -10.21 3.55 -3.36
CA ILE A 24 -11.34 3.44 -4.29
C ILE A 24 -11.26 4.52 -5.38
N TRP A 25 -10.96 5.76 -4.98
CA TRP A 25 -10.84 6.88 -5.89
C TRP A 25 -9.72 6.66 -6.92
N ALA A 26 -8.56 6.18 -6.47
CA ALA A 26 -7.41 5.91 -7.33
C ALA A 26 -7.76 4.93 -8.47
N PHE A 27 -8.52 3.87 -8.16
CA PHE A 27 -8.96 2.90 -9.19
C PHE A 27 -10.07 3.42 -10.09
N ARG A 28 -11.05 4.15 -9.55
CA ARG A 28 -12.23 4.58 -10.31
C ARG A 28 -11.97 5.82 -11.16
N GLU A 29 -11.23 6.78 -10.63
CA GLU A 29 -11.12 8.13 -11.20
C GLU A 29 -9.69 8.44 -11.69
N GLU A 30 -8.67 7.75 -11.16
CA GLU A 30 -7.26 8.05 -11.47
C GLU A 30 -6.54 6.94 -12.24
N MET A 31 -7.33 6.00 -12.77
CA MET A 31 -6.91 4.90 -13.63
C MET A 31 -5.79 4.03 -13.03
N ALA A 32 -5.70 3.91 -11.69
CA ALA A 32 -4.83 2.93 -11.08
C ALA A 32 -5.21 1.53 -11.62
N GLN A 33 -4.21 0.74 -12.01
CA GLN A 33 -4.41 -0.64 -12.48
C GLN A 33 -3.90 -1.65 -11.45
N THR A 34 -2.95 -1.23 -10.63
CA THR A 34 -2.26 -2.03 -9.62
C THR A 34 -2.28 -1.33 -8.27
N LEU A 35 -2.08 -2.10 -7.20
CA LEU A 35 -1.89 -1.56 -5.86
C LEU A 35 -0.64 -0.64 -5.79
N SER A 36 0.39 -0.97 -6.57
CA SER A 36 1.59 -0.15 -6.72
C SER A 36 1.30 1.24 -7.33
N ASP A 37 0.32 1.37 -8.24
CA ASP A 37 -0.11 2.68 -8.73
C ASP A 37 -0.68 3.53 -7.59
N VAL A 38 -1.51 2.93 -6.74
CA VAL A 38 -2.14 3.61 -5.60
C VAL A 38 -1.06 4.08 -4.63
N LEU A 39 -0.27 3.16 -4.09
CA LEU A 39 0.65 3.42 -2.98
C LEU A 39 1.84 4.31 -3.36
N LEU A 40 2.35 4.19 -4.60
CA LEU A 40 3.55 4.93 -5.02
C LEU A 40 3.26 6.23 -5.76
N ARG A 41 2.11 6.34 -6.44
CA ARG A 41 1.88 7.42 -7.43
C ARG A 41 0.62 8.25 -7.20
N ARG A 42 -0.41 7.71 -6.53
CA ARG A 42 -1.66 8.44 -6.28
C ARG A 42 -1.74 9.04 -4.89
N THR A 43 -1.23 8.30 -3.90
CA THR A 43 -1.31 8.72 -2.49
C THR A 43 0.04 9.06 -1.90
N MET A 44 1.13 8.70 -2.58
CA MET A 44 2.51 8.86 -2.11
C MET A 44 2.80 8.19 -0.75
N ALA A 45 1.93 7.30 -0.27
CA ALA A 45 2.12 6.56 0.99
C ALA A 45 3.45 5.80 1.02
N GLY A 46 3.92 5.33 -0.15
CA GLY A 46 5.21 4.66 -0.30
C GLY A 46 6.44 5.54 -0.05
N TYR A 47 6.29 6.85 0.10
CA TYR A 47 7.39 7.75 0.51
C TYR A 47 7.47 7.95 2.04
N GLY A 48 6.53 7.38 2.78
CA GLY A 48 6.56 7.37 4.24
C GLY A 48 7.63 6.43 4.80
N PRO A 49 7.89 6.49 6.12
CA PRO A 49 8.98 5.75 6.77
C PRO A 49 8.87 4.23 6.68
N ARG A 50 7.66 3.71 6.45
CA ARG A 50 7.38 2.27 6.30
C ARG A 50 7.16 1.84 4.86
N VAL A 51 7.33 2.76 3.90
CA VAL A 51 7.18 2.50 2.46
C VAL A 51 5.84 1.80 2.18
N ALA A 52 4.77 2.27 2.85
CA ALA A 52 3.42 1.71 2.82
C ALA A 52 3.27 0.18 3.05
N LEU A 53 4.28 -0.51 3.58
CA LEU A 53 4.21 -1.95 3.84
C LEU A 53 3.15 -2.30 4.90
N ASP A 54 2.89 -1.39 5.83
CA ASP A 54 1.89 -1.53 6.89
C ASP A 54 0.45 -1.33 6.40
N VAL A 55 0.25 -0.71 5.23
CA VAL A 55 -1.09 -0.42 4.68
C VAL A 55 -1.40 -1.18 3.39
N ALA A 56 -0.44 -1.89 2.82
CA ALA A 56 -0.63 -2.61 1.55
C ALA A 56 -1.77 -3.63 1.62
N GLU A 57 -1.77 -4.48 2.65
CA GLU A 57 -2.81 -5.50 2.83
C GLU A 57 -4.20 -4.87 3.16
N PRO A 58 -4.33 -3.93 4.12
CA PRO A 58 -5.57 -3.18 4.31
C PRO A 58 -6.11 -2.51 3.03
N ALA A 59 -5.24 -1.91 2.22
CA ALA A 59 -5.64 -1.27 0.96
C ALA A 59 -6.14 -2.29 -0.08
N ALA A 60 -5.51 -3.46 -0.18
CA ALA A 60 -6.00 -4.54 -1.04
C ALA A 60 -7.37 -5.05 -0.58
N GLN A 61 -7.59 -5.15 0.74
CA GLN A 61 -8.89 -5.56 1.30
C GLN A 61 -10.02 -4.56 1.02
N VAL A 62 -9.71 -3.26 0.94
CA VAL A 62 -10.65 -2.26 0.42
C VAL A 62 -11.04 -2.55 -1.03
N ALA A 63 -10.09 -2.98 -1.87
CA ALA A 63 -10.36 -3.33 -3.26
C ALA A 63 -11.20 -4.60 -3.41
N VAL A 64 -10.98 -5.61 -2.56
CA VAL A 64 -11.85 -6.80 -2.47
C VAL A 64 -13.29 -6.39 -2.15
N LYS A 65 -13.47 -5.61 -1.09
CA LYS A 65 -14.80 -5.21 -0.60
C LYS A 65 -15.57 -4.28 -1.54
N HIS A 66 -14.88 -3.41 -2.28
CA HIS A 66 -15.52 -2.29 -2.99
C HIS A 66 -15.27 -2.20 -4.50
N LEU A 67 -14.29 -2.93 -5.02
CA LEU A 67 -13.88 -2.89 -6.43
C LEU A 67 -14.03 -4.25 -7.13
N GLY A 68 -14.52 -5.28 -6.43
CA GLY A 68 -14.80 -6.60 -7.00
C GLY A 68 -13.54 -7.42 -7.27
N TRP A 69 -12.43 -7.13 -6.57
CA TRP A 69 -11.28 -8.01 -6.58
C TRP A 69 -11.62 -9.32 -5.85
N ASP A 70 -10.99 -10.41 -6.27
CA ASP A 70 -10.92 -11.63 -5.48
C ASP A 70 -9.69 -11.61 -4.56
N GLU A 71 -9.67 -12.52 -3.57
CA GLU A 71 -8.57 -12.65 -2.62
C GLU A 71 -7.25 -13.03 -3.32
N GLU A 72 -7.31 -13.85 -4.36
CA GLU A 72 -6.11 -14.25 -5.12
C GLU A 72 -5.43 -13.05 -5.77
N ARG A 73 -6.21 -12.14 -6.36
CA ARG A 73 -5.70 -10.87 -6.89
C ARG A 73 -5.15 -10.01 -5.77
N ALA A 74 -5.84 -9.89 -4.64
CA ALA A 74 -5.38 -9.07 -3.53
C ALA A 74 -4.02 -9.56 -3.00
N GLU A 75 -3.87 -10.86 -2.77
CA GLU A 75 -2.62 -11.48 -2.36
C GLU A 75 -1.50 -11.23 -3.37
N ARG A 76 -1.77 -11.43 -4.66
CA ARG A 76 -0.80 -11.17 -5.73
C ARG A 76 -0.35 -9.71 -5.78
N GLU A 77 -1.26 -8.76 -5.71
CA GLU A 77 -0.96 -7.33 -5.78
C GLU A 77 -0.16 -6.85 -4.55
N VAL A 78 -0.45 -7.40 -3.36
CA VAL A 78 0.35 -7.16 -2.15
C VAL A 78 1.74 -7.75 -2.29
N GLN A 79 1.87 -8.95 -2.83
CA GLN A 79 3.16 -9.60 -3.05
C GLN A 79 4.00 -8.84 -4.09
N GLU A 80 3.41 -8.45 -5.22
CA GLU A 80 4.07 -7.63 -6.24
C GLU A 80 4.55 -6.29 -5.66
N TYR A 81 3.78 -5.68 -4.77
CA TYR A 81 4.21 -4.46 -4.08
C TYR A 81 5.40 -4.71 -3.14
N ARG A 82 5.37 -5.78 -2.35
CA ARG A 82 6.48 -6.16 -1.47
C ARG A 82 7.76 -6.43 -2.26
N GLU A 83 7.66 -7.13 -3.38
CA GLU A 83 8.78 -7.38 -4.30
C GLU A 83 9.31 -6.09 -4.93
N TRP A 84 8.44 -5.14 -5.26
CA TRP A 84 8.86 -3.82 -5.73
C TRP A 84 9.70 -3.12 -4.66
N VAL A 85 9.23 -3.08 -3.41
CA VAL A 85 9.97 -2.47 -2.31
C VAL A 85 11.32 -3.14 -2.11
N GLU A 86 11.37 -4.47 -2.08
CA GLU A 86 12.63 -5.22 -1.94
C GLU A 86 13.62 -4.92 -3.08
N ARG A 87 13.12 -4.94 -4.32
CA ARG A 87 13.93 -4.70 -5.52
C ARG A 87 14.60 -3.32 -5.52
N TYR A 88 13.86 -2.30 -5.09
CA TYR A 88 14.31 -0.91 -5.13
C TYR A 88 14.90 -0.40 -3.82
N THR A 89 14.88 -1.20 -2.76
CA THR A 89 15.64 -0.91 -1.53
C THR A 89 17.15 -0.96 -1.84
N PRO A 90 17.91 0.13 -1.59
CA PRO A 90 19.34 0.15 -1.84
C PRO A 90 20.04 -0.96 -1.05
N LYS A 91 21.05 -1.59 -1.65
CA LYS A 91 21.75 -2.74 -1.06
C LYS A 91 22.37 -2.39 0.29
N GLU A 92 22.88 -1.17 0.40
CA GLU A 92 23.49 -0.63 1.61
C GLU A 92 22.54 -0.69 2.81
N PHE A 93 21.23 -0.48 2.61
CA PHE A 93 20.24 -0.57 3.68
C PHE A 93 19.87 -2.01 4.05
N ARG A 94 19.88 -2.93 3.07
CA ARG A 94 19.63 -4.38 3.31
C ARG A 94 20.73 -5.04 4.14
N ASP A 95 21.98 -4.69 3.82
CA ASP A 95 23.15 -5.23 4.54
C ASP A 95 23.18 -4.72 6.00
N LEU A 96 22.75 -3.48 6.23
CA LEU A 96 22.63 -2.90 7.57
C LEU A 96 21.59 -3.61 8.44
N GLU A 97 20.41 -3.98 7.90
CA GLU A 97 19.43 -4.77 8.65
C GLU A 97 19.95 -6.16 8.99
N THR A 98 20.57 -6.84 8.02
CA THR A 98 21.16 -8.18 8.23
C THR A 98 22.27 -8.16 9.29
N SER A 99 23.03 -7.07 9.40
CA SER A 99 24.09 -6.92 10.41
C SER A 99 23.59 -6.62 11.83
N ARG A 100 22.32 -6.21 11.97
CA ARG A 100 21.68 -5.87 13.25
C ARG A 100 20.86 -7.01 13.85
N ALA A 101 20.53 -8.03 13.05
CA ALA A 101 19.82 -9.24 13.45
C ALA A 101 20.79 -10.31 14.00
#